data_AF-A0A0D5ZGL9-F1
#
_entry.id   AF-A0A0D5ZGL9-F1
#
_cell.length_a   1.000
_cell.length_b   1.000
_cell.length_c   1.000
_cell.angle_alpha   90.00
_cell.angle_beta   90.00
_cell.angle_gamma   90.00
#
_symmetry.space_group_name_H-M   'P 1'
#
loop_
_entity.id
_entity.type
_entity.pdbx_description
1 polymer ?
#
loop_
_entity_poly.entity_id
_entity_poly.type
_entity_poly.pdbx_seq_one_letter_code
_entity_poly.pdbx_strand_id
1 'polypeptide(L)'
;MSDITGSLLHRGSSITPVEIEPGKIKLSDLEQRNIIIGRPGTGKTTTLKEIIGEFLNRGNSPSELLYLTYSRAMASDAREKIGLKRHQAGTIHSIFSIKLGWRHSKNPNKSAFLSDKDMSDFAEEYGIRKKFKARPREEHGNTHQGAQRPRKKMDRLL
;
A
#
# COMPACT_ATOMS: atom_id res chain seq x y z
N MET A 1 15.14 -25.16 15.77
CA MET A 1 15.77 -24.87 14.45
C MET A 1 15.40 -23.45 14.09
N SER A 2 16.23 -22.49 14.51
CA SER A 2 15.97 -21.05 14.46
C SER A 2 17.15 -20.39 13.75
N ASP A 3 16.95 -20.00 12.50
CA ASP A 3 17.93 -19.21 11.73
C ASP A 3 17.27 -17.87 11.35
N ILE A 4 17.45 -16.87 12.20
CA ILE A 4 17.19 -15.47 11.88
C ILE A 4 18.49 -14.71 12.14
N THR A 5 19.31 -14.56 11.10
CA THR A 5 20.52 -13.74 11.16
C THR A 5 20.34 -12.55 10.25
N GLY A 6 20.55 -11.35 10.80
CA GLY A 6 20.38 -10.13 10.06
C GLY A 6 21.23 -8.96 10.55
N SER A 7 22.12 -8.48 9.70
CA SER A 7 22.97 -7.30 9.90
C SER A 7 22.53 -6.19 8.95
N LEU A 8 22.48 -4.93 9.42
CA LEU A 8 22.43 -3.74 8.56
C LEU A 8 22.93 -2.47 9.26
N LEU A 9 24.20 -2.16 8.97
CA LEU A 9 24.80 -0.85 8.68
C LEU A 9 24.12 0.42 9.23
N HIS A 10 24.61 0.88 10.39
CA HIS A 10 24.92 2.29 10.63
C HIS A 10 26.40 2.41 11.00
N ARG A 11 27.10 3.35 10.35
CA ARG A 11 28.48 3.70 10.71
C ARG A 11 28.48 4.21 12.16
N GLY A 12 28.91 3.39 13.12
CA GLY A 12 29.36 3.85 14.44
C GLY A 12 28.73 3.25 15.68
N SER A 13 27.71 2.38 15.59
CA SER A 13 27.18 1.67 16.77
C SER A 13 27.29 0.16 16.58
N SER A 14 27.90 -0.53 17.54
CA SER A 14 27.98 -1.99 17.59
C SER A 14 26.56 -2.57 17.79
N ILE A 15 25.86 -2.85 16.69
CA ILE A 15 24.57 -3.53 16.73
C ILE A 15 24.86 -5.03 16.82
N THR A 16 24.79 -5.58 18.02
CA THR A 16 24.72 -7.04 18.19
C THR A 16 23.33 -7.50 17.75
N PRO A 17 23.21 -8.38 16.73
CA PRO A 17 21.93 -8.97 16.36
C PRO A 17 21.34 -9.69 17.58
N VAL A 18 20.10 -9.34 17.93
CA VAL A 18 19.35 -10.07 18.96
C VAL A 18 18.48 -11.10 18.24
N GLU A 19 18.69 -12.37 18.55
CA GLU A 19 17.76 -13.42 18.10
C GLU A 19 16.46 -13.30 18.89
N ILE A 20 15.35 -13.14 18.18
CA ILE A 20 14.04 -13.00 18.78
C ILE A 20 13.06 -13.91 18.04
N GLU A 21 12.30 -14.68 18.82
CA GLU A 21 11.21 -15.50 18.28
C GLU A 21 10.12 -14.60 17.67
N PRO A 22 9.53 -14.97 16.52
CA PRO A 22 8.44 -14.23 15.92
C PRO A 22 7.32 -13.94 16.93
N GLY A 23 6.90 -12.67 17.00
CA GLY A 23 5.84 -12.20 17.88
C GLY A 23 6.19 -12.03 19.36
N LYS A 24 7.48 -12.16 19.73
CA LYS A 24 7.97 -11.75 21.06
C LYS A 24 8.48 -10.30 21.13
N ILE A 25 8.62 -9.63 19.99
CA ILE A 25 9.11 -8.24 19.93
C ILE A 25 8.01 -7.30 20.42
N LYS A 26 8.27 -6.56 21.49
CA LYS A 26 7.39 -5.50 21.98
C LYS A 26 7.83 -4.15 21.45
N LEU A 27 6.91 -3.19 21.42
CA LEU A 27 7.21 -1.81 21.07
C LEU A 27 8.27 -1.18 21.97
N SER A 28 8.33 -1.57 23.26
CA SER A 28 9.36 -1.11 24.21
C SER A 28 10.77 -1.54 23.85
N ASP A 29 10.91 -2.60 23.05
CA ASP A 29 12.20 -3.18 22.70
C ASP A 29 12.77 -2.49 21.45
N LEU A 30 11.99 -1.61 20.81
CA LEU A 30 12.35 -0.93 19.58
C LEU A 30 13.10 0.37 19.86
N GLU A 31 14.21 0.55 19.17
CA GLU A 31 14.94 1.82 19.13
C GLU A 31 14.41 2.74 18.02
N GLN A 32 15.13 3.82 17.73
CA GLN A 32 14.79 4.73 16.62
C GLN A 32 14.79 4.03 15.26
N ARG A 33 15.63 3.00 15.08
CA ARG A 33 15.74 2.24 13.83
C ARG A 33 15.88 0.76 14.13
N ASN A 34 14.96 -0.03 13.61
CA ASN A 34 14.93 -1.47 13.83
C ASN A 34 14.88 -2.21 12.50
N ILE A 35 15.53 -3.36 12.44
CA ILE A 35 15.63 -4.17 11.23
C ILE A 35 15.23 -5.59 11.58
N ILE A 36 14.11 -6.03 11.01
CA ILE A 36 13.59 -7.38 11.21
C ILE A 36 14.01 -8.20 9.99
N ILE A 37 14.89 -9.17 10.23
CA ILE A 37 15.33 -10.13 9.22
C ILE A 37 14.74 -11.49 9.56
N GLY A 38 14.64 -12.38 8.58
CA GLY A 38 14.15 -13.73 8.80
C GLY A 38 13.80 -14.43 7.51
N ARG A 39 13.83 -15.77 7.55
CA ARG A 39 13.52 -16.63 6.39
C ARG A 39 12.10 -16.40 5.87
N PRO A 40 11.77 -16.78 4.62
CA PRO A 40 10.39 -16.79 4.16
C PRO A 40 9.49 -17.57 5.13
N GLY A 41 8.30 -17.04 5.43
CA GLY A 41 7.35 -17.70 6.35
C GLY A 41 7.58 -17.47 7.85
N THR A 42 8.66 -16.83 8.31
CA THR A 42 8.96 -16.62 9.75
C THR A 42 8.14 -15.51 10.42
N GLY A 43 6.96 -15.17 9.91
CA GLY A 43 6.07 -14.22 10.60
C GLY A 43 6.48 -12.74 10.56
N LYS A 44 7.48 -12.31 9.77
CA LYS A 44 7.90 -10.88 9.68
C LYS A 44 6.74 -9.89 9.57
N THR A 45 5.79 -10.16 8.66
CA THR A 45 4.60 -9.32 8.47
C THR A 45 3.66 -9.37 9.67
N THR A 46 3.55 -10.51 10.33
CA THR A 46 2.76 -10.69 11.56
C THR A 46 3.36 -9.88 12.70
N THR A 47 4.67 -9.97 12.91
CA THR A 47 5.38 -9.20 13.93
C THR A 47 5.25 -7.69 13.72
N LEU A 48 5.34 -7.20 12.48
CA LEU A 48 5.04 -5.80 12.18
C LEU A 48 3.61 -5.40 12.56
N LYS A 49 2.63 -6.27 12.32
CA LYS A 49 1.22 -6.01 12.69
C LYS A 49 1.03 -5.98 14.20
N GLU A 50 1.68 -6.87 14.93
CA GLU A 50 1.63 -6.92 16.40
C GLU A 50 2.25 -5.67 17.02
N ILE A 51 3.42 -5.24 16.53
CA ILE A 51 4.07 -3.99 16.96
C ILE A 51 3.15 -2.78 16.72
N ILE A 52 2.53 -2.70 15.55
CA ILE A 52 1.58 -1.63 15.24
C ILE A 52 0.33 -1.71 16.12
N GLY A 53 -0.20 -2.91 16.36
CA GLY A 53 -1.32 -3.12 17.25
C GLY A 53 -1.01 -2.66 18.68
N GLU A 54 0.17 -3.01 19.20
CA GLU A 54 0.63 -2.54 20.51
C GLU A 54 0.77 -1.02 20.55
N PHE A 55 1.34 -0.40 19.52
CA PHE A 55 1.43 1.06 19.38
C PHE A 55 0.07 1.73 19.49
N LEU A 56 -0.93 1.23 18.76
CA LEU A 56 -2.30 1.77 18.80
C LEU A 56 -2.98 1.51 20.14
N ASN A 57 -2.79 0.33 20.74
CA ASN A 57 -3.38 -0.05 22.04
C ASN A 57 -2.86 0.82 23.20
N ARG A 58 -1.65 1.37 23.08
CA ARG A 58 -1.10 2.35 24.03
C ARG A 58 -1.71 3.76 23.89
N GLY A 59 -2.70 3.94 23.02
CA GLY A 59 -3.41 5.21 22.82
C GLY A 59 -2.75 6.14 21.79
N ASN A 60 -1.68 5.70 21.12
CA ASN A 60 -1.06 6.49 20.07
C ASN A 60 -1.97 6.60 18.85
N SER A 61 -1.86 7.70 18.11
CA SER A 61 -2.75 7.97 17.00
C SER A 61 -2.33 7.17 15.76
N PRO A 62 -3.27 6.55 15.01
CA PRO A 62 -2.96 6.01 13.69
C PRO A 62 -2.29 7.04 12.77
N SER A 63 -2.59 8.35 12.94
CA SER A 63 -2.02 9.44 12.15
C SER A 63 -0.49 9.54 12.21
N GLU A 64 0.12 8.95 13.23
CA GLU A 64 1.57 8.90 13.44
C GLU A 64 2.23 7.72 12.70
N LEU A 65 1.43 6.85 12.07
CA LEU A 65 1.92 5.68 11.35
C LEU A 65 1.99 5.91 9.84
N LEU A 66 3.11 5.44 9.26
CA LEU A 66 3.26 5.27 7.82
C LEU A 66 3.71 3.84 7.50
N TYR A 67 2.85 3.09 6.81
CA TYR A 67 3.08 1.74 6.33
C TYR A 67 3.41 1.74 4.84
N LEU A 68 4.68 1.46 4.51
CA LEU A 68 5.16 1.36 3.14
C LEU A 68 5.33 -0.09 2.72
N THR A 69 4.86 -0.42 1.53
CA THR A 69 4.97 -1.78 0.98
C THR A 69 5.17 -1.75 -0.53
N TYR A 70 5.51 -2.90 -1.12
CA TYR A 70 5.79 -3.00 -2.54
C TYR A 70 4.51 -3.11 -3.40
N SER A 71 3.47 -3.77 -2.90
CA SER A 71 2.27 -4.06 -3.70
C SER A 71 1.02 -3.33 -3.20
N ARG A 72 0.12 -3.02 -4.14
CA ARG A 72 -1.19 -2.42 -3.83
C ARG A 72 -2.07 -3.38 -3.00
N ALA A 73 -1.96 -4.68 -3.26
CA ALA A 73 -2.70 -5.70 -2.51
C ALA A 73 -2.29 -5.70 -1.04
N MET A 74 -0.98 -5.72 -0.75
CA MET A 74 -0.46 -5.64 0.63
C MET A 74 -0.85 -4.32 1.32
N ALA A 75 -0.85 -3.21 0.58
CA ALA A 75 -1.30 -1.93 1.13
C ALA A 75 -2.81 -1.93 1.41
N SER A 76 -3.61 -2.67 0.63
CA SER A 76 -5.03 -2.87 0.92
C SER A 76 -5.23 -3.71 2.18
N ASP A 77 -4.51 -4.82 2.28
CA ASP A 77 -4.53 -5.72 3.44
C ASP A 77 -4.17 -4.98 4.74
N ALA A 78 -3.12 -4.16 4.71
CA ALA A 78 -2.73 -3.33 5.86
C ALA A 78 -3.81 -2.32 6.24
N ARG A 79 -4.45 -1.64 5.27
CA ARG A 79 -5.53 -0.68 5.56
C ARG A 79 -6.74 -1.35 6.20
N GLU A 80 -7.13 -2.50 5.68
CA GLU A 80 -8.27 -3.25 6.17
C GLU A 80 -8.02 -3.84 7.56
N LYS A 81 -6.88 -4.51 7.76
CA LYS A 81 -6.59 -5.24 9.00
C LYS A 81 -6.12 -4.36 10.15
N ILE A 82 -5.50 -3.22 9.86
CA ILE A 82 -4.94 -2.30 10.87
C ILE A 82 -5.83 -1.06 11.03
N GLY A 83 -6.74 -0.78 10.08
CA GLY A 83 -7.58 0.43 10.11
C GLY A 83 -6.87 1.70 9.60
N LEU A 84 -5.80 1.55 8.81
CA LEU A 84 -5.06 2.68 8.26
C LEU A 84 -5.79 3.33 7.07
N LYS A 85 -5.66 4.64 6.91
CA LYS A 85 -6.21 5.39 5.76
C LYS A 85 -5.28 5.32 4.54
N ARG A 86 -5.79 5.73 3.38
CA ARG A 86 -5.04 5.73 2.09
C ARG A 86 -3.72 6.50 2.10
N HIS A 87 -3.57 7.52 2.94
CA HIS A 87 -2.34 8.32 3.03
C HIS A 87 -1.36 7.80 4.10
N GLN A 88 -1.76 6.78 4.86
CA GLN A 88 -0.97 6.15 5.92
C GLN A 88 -0.46 4.78 5.50
N ALA A 89 -1.09 4.12 4.52
CA ALA A 89 -0.64 2.82 4.03
C ALA A 89 -0.72 2.74 2.50
N GLY A 90 0.41 2.46 1.87
CA GLY A 90 0.53 2.50 0.42
C GLY A 90 1.88 2.04 -0.11
N THR A 91 2.00 2.01 -1.43
CA THR A 91 3.32 1.91 -2.07
C THR A 91 4.01 3.26 -2.05
N ILE A 92 5.35 3.27 -2.11
CA ILE A 92 6.16 4.50 -2.16
C ILE A 92 5.59 5.48 -3.21
N HIS A 93 5.41 5.01 -4.44
CA HIS A 93 4.82 5.80 -5.53
C HIS A 93 3.45 6.39 -5.18
N SER A 94 2.59 5.62 -4.53
CA SER A 94 1.23 6.07 -4.20
C SER A 94 1.19 7.09 -3.06
N ILE A 95 2.04 6.94 -2.05
CA ILE A 95 2.11 7.86 -0.91
C ILE A 95 2.79 9.16 -1.32
N PHE A 96 3.91 9.07 -2.05
CA PHE A 96 4.66 10.25 -2.45
C PHE A 96 3.92 11.06 -3.51
N SER A 97 3.20 10.43 -4.43
CA SER A 97 2.32 11.19 -5.33
C SER A 97 1.22 11.96 -4.59
N ILE A 98 0.73 11.48 -3.43
CA ILE A 98 -0.19 12.25 -2.58
C ILE A 98 0.55 13.40 -1.90
N LYS A 99 1.66 13.10 -1.21
CA LYS A 99 2.39 14.07 -0.37
C LYS A 99 3.04 15.19 -1.19
N LEU A 100 3.59 14.86 -2.35
CA LEU A 100 4.26 15.80 -3.26
C LEU A 100 3.28 16.51 -4.20
N GLY A 101 1.99 16.19 -4.13
CA GLY A 101 0.98 16.78 -5.02
C GLY A 101 1.10 16.35 -6.49
N TRP A 102 1.90 15.33 -6.81
CA TRP A 102 2.13 14.84 -8.18
C TRP A 102 0.95 14.07 -8.79
N ARG A 103 -0.25 14.22 -8.24
CA ARG A 103 -1.43 13.59 -8.81
C ARG A 103 -1.88 14.36 -10.04
N HIS A 104 -2.22 13.61 -11.08
CA HIS A 104 -3.12 14.07 -12.13
C HIS A 104 -4.44 14.49 -11.47
N SER A 105 -4.61 15.79 -11.29
CA SER A 105 -5.83 16.37 -10.76
C SER A 105 -6.89 16.35 -11.87
N LYS A 106 -8.06 15.76 -11.60
CA LYS A 106 -9.24 15.97 -12.45
C LYS A 106 -9.84 17.37 -12.30
N ASN A 107 -9.40 18.12 -11.29
CA ASN A 107 -9.78 19.52 -11.11
C ASN A 107 -8.84 20.39 -11.96
N PRO A 108 -9.34 21.09 -12.99
CA PRO A 108 -8.54 21.95 -13.86
C PRO A 108 -7.85 23.10 -13.12
N ASN A 109 -8.30 23.44 -11.90
CA ASN A 109 -7.72 24.51 -11.07
C ASN A 109 -6.63 24.02 -10.11
N LYS A 110 -6.25 22.74 -10.15
CA LYS A 110 -5.08 22.22 -9.42
C LYS A 110 -4.02 21.81 -10.43
N SER A 111 -2.87 22.47 -10.41
CA SER A 111 -1.73 22.16 -11.26
C SER A 111 -1.34 20.70 -11.08
N ALA A 112 -1.66 19.86 -12.07
CA ALA A 112 -1.08 18.53 -12.15
C ALA A 112 0.41 18.70 -12.44
N PHE A 113 1.27 17.95 -11.75
CA PHE A 113 2.71 17.94 -12.04
C PHE A 113 3.02 17.48 -13.47
N LEU A 114 2.16 16.63 -14.03
CA LEU A 114 2.22 16.18 -15.41
C LEU A 114 0.79 15.93 -15.93
N SER A 115 0.30 16.84 -16.76
CA SER A 115 -1.01 16.76 -17.39
C SER A 115 -0.99 15.95 -18.68
N ASP A 116 -2.18 15.60 -19.20
CA ASP A 116 -2.27 14.96 -20.53
C ASP A 116 -1.80 15.89 -21.65
N LYS A 117 -1.93 17.22 -21.45
CA LYS A 117 -1.42 18.24 -22.37
C LYS A 117 0.11 18.22 -22.40
N ASP A 118 0.78 18.27 -21.25
CA ASP A 118 2.25 18.24 -21.17
C ASP A 118 2.83 16.98 -21.86
N MET A 119 2.16 15.84 -21.66
CA MET A 119 2.52 14.58 -22.32
C MET A 119 2.26 14.56 -23.83
N SER A 120 1.34 15.40 -24.32
CA SER A 120 0.99 15.48 -25.74
C SER A 120 1.92 16.46 -26.44
N ASP A 121 2.17 17.63 -25.83
CA ASP A 121 3.15 18.62 -26.31
C ASP A 121 4.55 17.98 -26.43
N PHE A 122 5.02 17.26 -25.40
CA PHE A 122 6.29 16.53 -25.45
C PHE A 122 6.32 15.47 -26.55
N ALA A 123 5.22 14.74 -26.73
CA ALA A 123 5.15 13.69 -27.75
C ALA A 123 5.18 14.28 -29.17
N GLU A 124 4.54 15.43 -29.39
CA GLU A 124 4.56 16.16 -30.65
C GLU A 124 5.95 16.74 -30.94
N GLU A 125 6.55 17.42 -29.96
CA GLU A 125 7.89 18.04 -30.08
C GLU A 125 8.97 17.03 -30.51
N TYR A 126 8.91 15.81 -29.97
CA TYR A 126 9.89 14.76 -30.25
C TYR A 126 9.41 13.69 -31.24
N GLY A 127 8.25 13.87 -31.89
CA GLY A 127 7.71 12.92 -32.87
C GLY A 127 7.37 11.52 -32.31
N ILE A 128 7.09 11.42 -31.01
CA ILE A 128 6.78 10.16 -30.32
C ILE A 128 5.31 9.79 -30.56
N ARG A 129 5.04 8.67 -31.24
CA ARG A 129 3.66 8.18 -31.40
C ARG A 129 3.11 7.59 -30.11
N LYS A 130 2.19 8.31 -29.46
CA LYS A 130 1.48 7.87 -28.23
C LYS A 130 0.49 6.74 -28.56
N LYS A 131 0.73 5.52 -28.06
CA LYS A 131 -0.28 4.45 -28.09
C LYS A 131 -1.32 4.72 -27.00
N PHE A 132 -2.47 5.29 -27.37
CA PHE A 132 -3.58 5.45 -26.41
C PHE A 132 -4.11 4.08 -26.01
N LYS A 133 -3.93 3.70 -24.74
CA LYS A 133 -4.76 2.65 -24.12
C LYS A 133 -6.10 3.27 -23.80
N ALA A 134 -7.11 3.03 -24.64
CA ALA A 134 -8.49 3.29 -24.26
C ALA A 134 -8.79 2.53 -22.96
N ARG A 135 -9.09 3.24 -21.87
CA ARG A 135 -9.75 2.60 -20.73
C ARG A 135 -11.22 2.44 -21.10
N PRO A 136 -11.83 1.25 -20.99
CA PRO A 136 -13.27 1.12 -21.13
C PRO A 136 -13.93 2.02 -20.10
N ARG A 137 -14.80 2.93 -20.56
CA ARG A 137 -15.64 3.75 -19.71
C ARG A 137 -16.85 2.87 -19.37
N GLU A 138 -16.89 2.30 -18.16
CA GLU A 138 -18.13 1.71 -17.66
C GLU A 138 -19.09 2.86 -17.36
N GLU A 139 -19.98 3.12 -18.31
CA GLU A 139 -21.12 4.02 -18.14
C GLU A 139 -22.15 3.33 -17.26
N HIS A 140 -22.11 3.59 -15.95
CA HIS A 140 -23.28 3.38 -15.10
C HIS A 140 -24.14 4.64 -15.15
N GLY A 141 -24.96 4.71 -16.20
CA GLY A 141 -26.16 5.53 -16.24
C GLY A 141 -27.13 5.05 -15.17
N ASN A 142 -27.49 5.95 -14.28
CA ASN A 142 -28.50 5.75 -13.27
C ASN A 142 -29.88 5.96 -13.93
N THR A 143 -30.57 4.88 -14.29
CA THR A 143 -32.00 4.94 -14.63
C THR A 143 -32.71 3.82 -13.89
N HIS A 144 -33.48 4.20 -12.88
CA HIS A 144 -34.52 3.36 -12.31
C HIS A 144 -35.58 3.08 -13.40
N GLN A 145 -35.74 1.81 -13.78
CA GLN A 145 -37.02 1.22 -14.20
C GLN A 145 -36.88 -0.30 -14.19
N GLY A 146 -37.88 -0.98 -13.61
CA GLY A 146 -37.81 -2.38 -13.25
C GLY A 146 -37.78 -3.34 -14.44
N ALA A 147 -37.04 -4.44 -14.27
CA ALA A 147 -37.23 -5.66 -15.04
C ALA A 147 -36.84 -6.87 -14.18
N GLN A 148 -37.77 -7.82 -14.08
CA GLN A 148 -37.71 -9.05 -13.32
C GLN A 148 -36.47 -9.89 -13.67
N ARG A 149 -35.80 -10.45 -12.66
CA ARG A 149 -34.78 -11.50 -12.84
C ARG A 149 -35.47 -12.83 -13.15
N PRO A 150 -35.18 -13.51 -14.28
CA PRO A 150 -35.62 -14.88 -14.46
C PRO A 150 -34.81 -15.82 -13.55
N ARG A 151 -35.52 -16.70 -12.83
CA ARG A 151 -34.94 -17.77 -12.00
C ARG A 151 -34.12 -18.71 -12.87
N LYS A 152 -32.84 -18.91 -12.56
CA LYS A 152 -32.03 -20.00 -13.13
C LYS A 152 -32.70 -21.33 -12.76
N LYS A 153 -33.16 -22.08 -13.76
CA LYS A 153 -33.51 -23.49 -13.59
C LYS A 153 -32.24 -24.26 -13.19
N MET A 154 -32.40 -25.04 -12.14
CA MET A 154 -31.39 -25.90 -11.56
C MET A 154 -31.61 -27.28 -12.17
N ASP A 155 -30.85 -27.64 -13.19
CA ASP A 155 -30.85 -29.00 -13.70
C ASP A 155 -29.97 -29.85 -12.78
N ARG A 156 -30.64 -30.49 -11.81
CA ARG A 156 -30.20 -31.79 -11.30
C ARG A 156 -30.69 -32.83 -12.29
N LEU A 157 -29.80 -33.68 -12.77
CA LEU A 157 -30.14 -35.06 -13.09
C LEU A 157 -28.90 -35.94 -12.93
N LEU A 158 -29.00 -36.76 -11.88
CA LEU A 158 -28.53 -38.14 -11.66
C LEU A 158 -27.04 -38.45 -11.87
#